data_AF-A0A179I742-F1
#
_entry.id   AF-A0A179I742-F1
#
_cell.length_a   1.000
_cell.length_b   1.000
_cell.length_c   1.000
_cell.angle_alpha   90.00
_cell.angle_beta   90.00
_cell.angle_gamma   90.00
#
_symmetry.space_group_name_H-M   'P 1'
#
loop_
_entity.id
_entity.type
_entity.pdbx_description
1 polymer ?
#
loop_
_entity_poly.entity_id
_entity_poly.type
_entity_poly.pdbx_seq_one_letter_code
_entity_poly.pdbx_strand_id
1 'polypeptide(L)'
;MTQIVEEMPSANRGAMLEKIYLEELVSTDKQRPKISQVQTIATFNWLRVGDSQVITPGMPPKWTPLDKPHELQQDSGIFYRDKNDANYPNHPTEPAVEIVMKMDSRPKAPTDLVACAATLDQLLPFARGDRASFRILVDRIGNTVHFIRRLKSPRETIPDIKGYGHTFPESYTTWDDSVQGSSSHQRVIQYRFGELTCQLRFEGDGYLPEKIDGPLSVEKYADTTAAHCCRGDSGGHDGLLNSLAPEPAMTASGAPLKISTAGSKVPHDALFDLKTRSVSRKPYEEAIIDQELRRLWIRQMPTLILAYHERGTFNDIKILDVRDRVAEWERMNTASIAQFQKLLQRIVSICPGPSRW
;
A
#
# COMPACT_ATOMS: atom_id res chain seq x y z
N MET A 1 -14.46 -5.39 25.63
CA MET A 1 -15.30 -6.20 24.71
C MET A 1 -14.42 -6.63 23.55
N THR A 2 -14.12 -7.91 23.45
CA THR A 2 -13.37 -8.47 22.31
C THR A 2 -14.29 -8.40 21.09
N GLN A 3 -14.01 -7.50 20.16
CA GLN A 3 -14.76 -7.43 18.91
C GLN A 3 -14.47 -8.72 18.16
N ILE A 4 -15.48 -9.60 18.03
CA ILE A 4 -15.35 -10.82 17.23
C ILE A 4 -15.24 -10.33 15.78
N VAL A 5 -14.02 -10.30 15.25
CA VAL A 5 -13.78 -10.02 13.84
C VAL A 5 -14.26 -11.25 13.08
N GLU A 6 -15.35 -11.12 12.35
CA GLU A 6 -15.85 -12.18 11.49
C GLU A 6 -14.77 -12.48 10.43
N GLU A 7 -14.19 -13.68 10.51
CA GLU A 7 -13.23 -14.15 9.52
C GLU A 7 -13.98 -14.35 8.21
N MET A 8 -13.50 -13.74 7.12
CA MET A 8 -14.01 -14.03 5.79
C MET A 8 -13.77 -15.52 5.51
N PRO A 9 -14.79 -16.26 5.04
CA PRO A 9 -14.57 -17.63 4.60
C PRO A 9 -13.47 -17.64 3.55
N SER A 10 -12.62 -18.66 3.62
CA SER A 10 -11.63 -18.91 2.58
C SER A 10 -12.37 -19.00 1.26
N ALA A 11 -12.14 -18.06 0.34
CA ALA A 11 -12.78 -18.13 -0.98
C ALA A 11 -12.50 -19.51 -1.60
N ASN A 12 -13.48 -20.09 -2.29
CA ASN A 12 -13.27 -21.38 -2.95
C ASN A 12 -12.04 -21.30 -3.86
N ARG A 13 -11.20 -22.34 -3.86
CA ARG A 13 -9.94 -22.35 -4.63
C ARG A 13 -10.19 -22.43 -6.15
N GLY A 14 -11.43 -22.72 -6.56
CA GLY A 14 -11.77 -22.96 -7.97
C GLY A 14 -11.03 -24.17 -8.54
N ALA A 15 -11.04 -24.29 -9.86
CA ALA A 15 -10.20 -25.25 -10.57
C ALA A 15 -8.74 -24.78 -10.53
N MET A 16 -7.81 -25.72 -10.38
CA MET A 16 -6.38 -25.43 -10.49
C MET A 16 -6.07 -25.06 -11.95
N LEU A 17 -5.63 -23.83 -12.19
CA LEU A 17 -5.17 -23.40 -13.52
C LEU A 17 -3.73 -23.82 -13.76
N GLU A 18 -2.86 -23.56 -12.79
CA GLU A 18 -1.44 -23.87 -12.91
C GLU A 18 -0.80 -24.10 -11.54
N LYS A 19 0.23 -24.97 -11.52
CA LYS A 19 1.11 -25.16 -10.38
C LYS A 19 2.53 -24.77 -10.81
N ILE A 20 3.05 -23.71 -10.20
CA ILE A 20 4.40 -23.20 -10.46
C ILE A 20 5.35 -23.86 -9.45
N TYR A 21 6.33 -24.59 -9.94
CA TYR A 21 7.37 -25.22 -9.12
C TYR A 21 8.57 -24.27 -8.94
N LEU A 22 9.26 -24.36 -7.80
CA LEU A 22 10.37 -23.44 -7.48
C LEU A 22 11.51 -23.58 -8.49
N GLU A 23 11.75 -24.80 -8.98
CA GLU A 23 12.77 -25.13 -9.96
C GLU A 23 12.54 -24.41 -11.29
N GLU A 24 11.28 -24.12 -11.65
CA GLU A 24 10.92 -23.36 -12.85
C GLU A 24 11.24 -21.86 -12.71
N LEU A 25 11.27 -21.35 -11.48
CA LEU A 25 11.58 -19.96 -11.20
C LEU A 25 13.09 -19.71 -11.19
N VAL A 26 13.92 -20.75 -11.00
CA VAL A 26 15.37 -20.62 -11.03
C VAL A 26 15.79 -20.00 -12.38
N SER A 27 16.43 -18.85 -12.31
CA SER A 27 16.92 -18.16 -13.51
C SER A 27 18.32 -18.62 -13.85
N THR A 28 18.48 -19.23 -15.02
CA THR A 28 19.77 -19.41 -15.70
C THR A 28 20.18 -18.17 -16.49
N ASP A 29 19.28 -17.19 -16.59
CA ASP A 29 19.46 -16.00 -17.42
C ASP A 29 20.37 -14.99 -16.72
N LYS A 30 21.27 -14.36 -17.48
CA LYS A 30 22.21 -13.34 -16.97
C LYS A 30 21.53 -11.99 -16.73
N GLN A 31 20.24 -11.87 -17.05
CA GLN A 31 19.48 -10.65 -16.85
C GLN A 31 19.46 -10.27 -15.37
N ARG A 32 19.71 -8.98 -15.12
CA ARG A 32 19.68 -8.37 -13.80
C ARG A 32 18.50 -7.41 -13.78
N PRO A 33 17.27 -7.90 -13.54
CA PRO A 33 16.12 -7.02 -13.48
C PRO A 33 16.30 -5.99 -12.36
N LYS A 34 15.93 -4.76 -12.66
CA LYS A 34 16.01 -3.61 -11.77
C LYS A 34 14.72 -2.83 -11.81
N ILE A 35 14.47 -2.10 -10.75
CA ILE A 35 13.43 -1.07 -10.75
C ILE A 35 14.01 0.19 -11.42
N SER A 36 13.25 0.78 -12.34
CA SER A 36 13.64 2.01 -13.04
C SER A 36 12.41 2.84 -13.42
N GLN A 37 12.64 4.09 -13.87
CA GLN A 37 11.57 4.99 -14.34
C GLN A 37 10.47 5.19 -13.29
N VAL A 38 10.87 5.40 -12.03
CA VAL A 38 9.93 5.58 -10.92
C VAL A 38 9.24 6.94 -11.03
N GLN A 39 7.92 6.95 -11.02
CA GLN A 39 7.11 8.16 -11.02
C GLN A 39 5.97 8.03 -10.01
N THR A 40 5.72 9.07 -9.21
CA THR A 40 4.48 9.16 -8.44
C THR A 40 3.32 9.60 -9.34
N ILE A 41 2.32 8.72 -9.48
CA ILE A 41 1.14 8.94 -10.33
C ILE A 41 -0.10 9.33 -9.52
N ALA A 42 -0.19 8.94 -8.25
CA ALA A 42 -1.28 9.34 -7.37
C ALA A 42 -0.85 9.40 -5.90
N THR A 43 -1.50 10.28 -5.14
CA THR A 43 -1.40 10.35 -3.69
C THR A 43 -2.75 10.74 -3.08
N PHE A 44 -3.03 10.23 -1.89
CA PHE A 44 -4.23 10.59 -1.14
C PHE A 44 -4.06 10.28 0.34
N ASN A 45 -4.86 10.93 1.20
CA ASN A 45 -4.98 10.52 2.59
C ASN A 45 -6.34 9.88 2.84
N TRP A 46 -6.37 8.89 3.72
CA TRP A 46 -7.59 8.49 4.40
C TRP A 46 -7.87 9.46 5.54
N LEU A 47 -9.13 9.84 5.73
CA LEU A 47 -9.54 10.57 6.94
C LEU A 47 -9.80 9.60 8.09
N ARG A 48 -9.70 10.08 9.33
CA ARG A 48 -9.93 9.31 10.56
C ARG A 48 -11.43 9.11 10.85
N VAL A 49 -12.25 10.09 10.44
CA VAL A 49 -13.70 10.10 10.68
C VAL A 49 -14.42 9.89 9.36
N GLY A 50 -15.30 8.89 9.34
CA GLY A 50 -16.08 8.51 8.17
C GLY A 50 -15.32 7.54 7.28
N ASP A 51 -15.77 6.28 7.32
CA ASP A 51 -15.37 5.27 6.34
C ASP A 51 -15.58 5.82 4.91
N SER A 52 -14.79 5.35 3.96
CA SER A 52 -14.91 5.73 2.54
C SER A 52 -14.64 7.22 2.23
N GLN A 53 -13.82 7.94 3.00
CA GLN A 53 -13.45 9.33 2.70
C GLN A 53 -11.96 9.53 2.46
N VAL A 54 -11.62 10.14 1.32
CA VAL A 54 -10.24 10.48 0.96
C VAL A 54 -10.09 11.94 0.55
N ILE A 55 -8.90 12.47 0.78
CA ILE A 55 -8.45 13.77 0.27
C ILE A 55 -7.29 13.57 -0.70
N THR A 56 -7.29 14.28 -1.81
CA THR A 56 -6.24 14.22 -2.85
C THR A 56 -5.79 15.62 -3.30
N PRO A 57 -4.49 15.88 -3.56
CA PRO A 57 -3.35 14.95 -3.48
C PRO A 57 -3.08 14.47 -2.05
N GLY A 58 -3.71 15.11 -1.06
CA GLY A 58 -3.39 14.88 0.34
C GLY A 58 -1.96 15.34 0.64
N MET A 59 -1.45 14.98 1.80
CA MET A 59 -0.06 15.23 2.19
C MET A 59 0.34 14.29 3.34
N PRO A 60 1.52 13.65 3.31
CA PRO A 60 2.03 12.90 4.46
C PRO A 60 2.32 13.84 5.62
N PRO A 61 2.38 13.36 6.87
CA PRO A 61 2.68 14.23 7.99
C PRO A 61 4.15 14.65 7.95
N LYS A 62 4.41 15.89 8.36
CA LYS A 62 5.74 16.49 8.40
C LYS A 62 6.53 15.92 9.57
N TRP A 63 7.80 15.57 9.36
CA TRP A 63 8.72 15.27 10.47
C TRP A 63 8.85 16.48 11.39
N THR A 64 8.44 16.33 12.64
CA THR A 64 8.45 17.37 13.67
C THR A 64 8.91 16.73 14.98
N PRO A 65 10.21 16.46 15.12
CA PRO A 65 10.72 15.79 16.31
C PRO A 65 10.49 16.66 17.55
N LEU A 66 10.31 16.02 18.69
CA LEU A 66 10.15 16.71 19.97
C LEU A 66 11.44 17.45 20.35
N ASP A 67 11.31 18.67 20.87
CA ASP A 67 12.44 19.46 21.39
C ASP A 67 13.17 18.73 22.53
N LYS A 68 12.41 18.02 23.36
CA LYS A 68 12.91 17.19 24.46
C LYS A 68 12.18 15.85 24.49
N PRO A 69 12.90 14.72 24.46
CA PRO A 69 12.29 13.42 24.64
C PRO A 69 11.56 13.32 25.98
N HIS A 70 10.38 12.72 25.96
CA HIS A 70 9.65 12.30 27.15
C HIS A 70 9.07 10.92 26.91
N GLU A 71 8.60 10.28 27.98
CA GLU A 71 8.00 8.96 27.91
C GLU A 71 6.66 9.01 27.16
N LEU A 72 6.60 8.35 26.00
CA LEU A 72 5.37 8.16 25.27
C LEU A 72 4.54 7.04 25.88
N GLN A 73 3.22 7.12 25.69
CA GLN A 73 2.34 6.00 26.01
C GLN A 73 2.56 4.86 25.02
N GLN A 74 2.59 3.63 25.53
CA GLN A 74 2.66 2.45 24.68
C GLN A 74 1.42 2.38 23.78
N ASP A 75 1.60 1.89 22.56
CA ASP A 75 0.51 1.66 21.62
C ASP A 75 -0.60 0.85 22.31
N SER A 76 -1.81 1.41 22.28
CA SER A 76 -3.01 0.79 22.83
C SER A 76 -4.19 1.09 21.93
N GLY A 77 -5.08 0.11 21.74
CA GLY A 77 -6.24 0.23 20.87
C GLY A 77 -6.24 -0.76 19.70
N ILE A 78 -7.11 -0.47 18.73
CA ILE A 78 -7.36 -1.34 17.57
C ILE A 78 -6.58 -0.80 16.38
N PHE A 79 -5.62 -1.59 15.90
CA PHE A 79 -4.87 -1.27 14.68
C PHE A 79 -5.09 -2.35 13.64
N TYR A 80 -5.52 -1.95 12.46
CA TYR A 80 -5.78 -2.84 11.34
C TYR A 80 -4.49 -3.17 10.59
N ARG A 81 -4.37 -4.41 10.12
CA ARG A 81 -3.22 -4.87 9.31
C ARG A 81 -3.09 -4.14 7.97
N ASP A 82 -4.20 -3.63 7.46
CA ASP A 82 -4.26 -2.83 6.24
C ASP A 82 -5.32 -1.74 6.42
N LYS A 83 -4.88 -0.49 6.65
CA LYS A 83 -5.80 0.63 6.84
C LYS A 83 -6.65 0.87 5.60
N ASN A 84 -6.14 0.61 4.41
CA ASN A 84 -6.90 0.81 3.18
C ASN A 84 -8.08 -0.16 3.11
N ASP A 85 -7.83 -1.45 3.37
CA ASP A 85 -8.90 -2.45 3.36
C ASP A 85 -9.90 -2.20 4.50
N ALA A 86 -9.45 -1.71 5.65
CA ALA A 86 -10.34 -1.40 6.77
C ALA A 86 -11.25 -0.17 6.53
N ASN A 87 -10.76 0.84 5.81
CA ASN A 87 -11.50 2.08 5.51
C ASN A 87 -12.52 1.91 4.39
N TYR A 88 -12.30 0.98 3.45
CA TYR A 88 -13.26 0.70 2.38
C TYR A 88 -13.32 -0.79 1.99
N PRO A 89 -13.87 -1.64 2.89
CA PRO A 89 -13.80 -3.11 2.80
C PRO A 89 -14.35 -3.74 1.51
N ASN A 90 -15.43 -3.16 0.98
CA ASN A 90 -16.13 -3.72 -0.19
C ASN A 90 -15.40 -3.42 -1.50
N HIS A 91 -14.60 -2.35 -1.53
CA HIS A 91 -13.94 -1.87 -2.73
C HIS A 91 -12.52 -1.36 -2.42
N PRO A 92 -11.62 -2.21 -1.87
CA PRO A 92 -10.31 -1.77 -1.37
C PRO A 92 -9.37 -1.25 -2.48
N THR A 93 -9.65 -1.54 -3.74
CA THR A 93 -8.86 -1.06 -4.89
C THR A 93 -9.41 0.23 -5.50
N GLU A 94 -10.71 0.51 -5.34
CA GLU A 94 -11.40 1.65 -5.96
C GLU A 94 -10.73 3.00 -5.65
N PRO A 95 -10.32 3.33 -4.40
CA PRO A 95 -9.73 4.63 -4.10
C PRO A 95 -8.44 4.89 -4.87
N ALA A 96 -7.57 3.89 -4.99
CA ALA A 96 -6.33 4.07 -5.75
C ALA A 96 -6.62 4.30 -7.24
N VAL A 97 -7.59 3.58 -7.81
CA VAL A 97 -7.97 3.71 -9.22
C VAL A 97 -8.58 5.09 -9.51
N GLU A 98 -9.59 5.49 -8.73
CA GLU A 98 -10.26 6.80 -8.85
C GLU A 98 -9.26 7.96 -8.76
N ILE A 99 -8.34 7.91 -7.79
CA ILE A 99 -7.33 8.96 -7.62
C ILE A 99 -6.29 8.96 -8.75
N VAL A 100 -5.86 7.79 -9.25
CA VAL A 100 -5.00 7.74 -10.44
C VAL A 100 -5.70 8.37 -11.64
N MET A 101 -6.99 8.07 -11.87
CA MET A 101 -7.75 8.66 -12.97
C MET A 101 -7.94 10.19 -12.80
N LYS A 102 -8.08 10.69 -11.56
CA LYS A 102 -8.19 12.12 -11.26
C LYS A 102 -6.85 12.87 -11.42
N MET A 103 -5.73 12.27 -10.99
CA MET A 103 -4.42 12.93 -10.96
C MET A 103 -3.58 12.70 -12.23
N ASP A 104 -3.71 11.54 -12.86
CA ASP A 104 -2.98 11.14 -14.07
C ASP A 104 -3.98 10.76 -15.18
N SER A 105 -4.73 11.77 -15.65
CA SER A 105 -5.76 11.62 -16.70
C SER A 105 -5.23 11.05 -18.04
N ARG A 106 -3.91 10.97 -18.23
CA ARG A 106 -3.26 10.39 -19.41
C ARG A 106 -2.05 9.56 -18.99
N PRO A 107 -2.26 8.27 -18.62
CA PRO A 107 -1.18 7.37 -18.28
C PRO A 107 -0.14 7.33 -19.41
N LYS A 108 1.11 7.64 -19.08
CA LYS A 108 2.20 7.74 -20.08
C LYS A 108 2.60 6.38 -20.66
N ALA A 109 2.28 5.28 -19.97
CA ALA A 109 2.59 3.92 -20.39
C ALA A 109 1.45 2.96 -19.99
N PRO A 110 1.22 1.89 -20.77
CA PRO A 110 0.29 0.84 -20.38
C PRO A 110 0.78 0.17 -19.08
N THR A 111 -0.15 -0.20 -18.21
CA THR A 111 0.16 -0.88 -16.94
C THR A 111 -0.09 -2.38 -17.08
N ASP A 112 0.92 -3.18 -16.76
CA ASP A 112 0.83 -4.64 -16.80
C ASP A 112 0.35 -5.19 -15.46
N LEU A 113 0.85 -4.62 -14.35
CA LEU A 113 0.60 -5.11 -13.00
C LEU A 113 0.22 -3.97 -12.04
N VAL A 114 -0.87 -4.13 -11.30
CA VAL A 114 -1.27 -3.29 -10.18
C VAL A 114 -1.19 -4.11 -8.89
N ALA A 115 -0.49 -3.62 -7.87
CA ALA A 115 -0.38 -4.31 -6.58
C ALA A 115 -0.24 -3.32 -5.42
N CYS A 116 -0.37 -3.80 -4.18
CA CYS A 116 0.14 -3.08 -3.02
C CYS A 116 1.55 -3.58 -2.66
N ALA A 117 2.36 -2.72 -2.05
CA ALA A 117 3.73 -3.05 -1.65
C ALA A 117 3.79 -4.26 -0.72
N ALA A 118 2.82 -4.43 0.18
CA ALA A 118 2.76 -5.59 1.08
C ALA A 118 2.62 -6.92 0.33
N THR A 119 1.88 -6.95 -0.78
CA THR A 119 1.73 -8.15 -1.62
C THR A 119 3.03 -8.49 -2.33
N LEU A 120 3.70 -7.51 -2.94
CA LEU A 120 5.00 -7.75 -3.58
C LEU A 120 6.07 -8.13 -2.55
N ASP A 121 6.01 -7.53 -1.37
CA ASP A 121 6.89 -7.84 -0.24
C ASP A 121 6.77 -9.33 0.12
N GLN A 122 5.57 -9.90 0.19
CA GLN A 122 5.38 -11.34 0.45
C GLN A 122 5.81 -12.24 -0.72
N LEU A 123 5.53 -11.84 -1.96
CA LEU A 123 5.85 -12.64 -3.14
C LEU A 123 7.35 -12.81 -3.39
N LEU A 124 8.15 -11.81 -3.03
CA LEU A 124 9.59 -11.81 -3.30
C LEU A 124 10.36 -12.90 -2.54
N PRO A 125 10.24 -13.09 -1.20
CA PRO A 125 10.82 -14.24 -0.50
C PRO A 125 10.16 -15.56 -0.89
N PHE A 126 8.86 -15.58 -1.19
CA PHE A 126 8.17 -16.78 -1.66
C PHE A 126 8.78 -17.32 -2.96
N ALA A 127 9.15 -16.45 -3.91
CA ALA A 127 9.81 -16.85 -5.15
C ALA A 127 11.17 -17.56 -4.94
N ARG A 128 11.72 -17.50 -3.71
CA ARG A 128 12.98 -18.15 -3.29
C ARG A 128 12.76 -19.47 -2.55
N GLY A 129 11.50 -19.86 -2.34
CA GLY A 129 11.14 -21.04 -1.56
C GLY A 129 10.99 -20.80 -0.05
N ASP A 130 10.81 -19.54 0.38
CA ASP A 130 10.41 -19.28 1.76
C ASP A 130 9.04 -19.93 2.04
N ARG A 131 8.89 -20.54 3.22
CA ARG A 131 7.79 -21.46 3.56
C ARG A 131 6.53 -20.76 4.05
N ALA A 132 6.49 -19.43 4.04
CA ALA A 132 5.29 -18.69 4.39
C ALA A 132 4.18 -18.92 3.34
N SER A 133 3.06 -19.50 3.78
CA SER A 133 1.86 -19.58 2.96
C SER A 133 1.15 -18.23 2.94
N PHE A 134 0.77 -17.75 1.75
CA PHE A 134 -0.03 -16.54 1.59
C PHE A 134 -1.13 -16.78 0.56
N ARG A 135 -2.08 -15.85 0.49
CA ARG A 135 -3.14 -15.85 -0.50
C ARG A 135 -3.33 -14.45 -1.06
N ILE A 136 -3.46 -14.38 -2.38
CA ILE A 136 -3.88 -13.20 -3.11
C ILE A 136 -5.01 -13.58 -4.06
N LEU A 137 -5.80 -12.60 -4.45
CA LEU A 137 -6.68 -12.69 -5.62
C LEU A 137 -5.97 -12.03 -6.80
N VAL A 138 -6.21 -12.56 -7.99
CA VAL A 138 -5.59 -12.10 -9.23
C VAL A 138 -6.72 -11.86 -10.22
N ASP A 139 -6.98 -10.59 -10.50
CA ASP A 139 -8.04 -10.16 -11.42
C ASP A 139 -7.42 -9.49 -12.65
N ARG A 140 -7.95 -9.76 -13.85
CA ARG A 140 -7.49 -9.11 -15.08
C ARG A 140 -8.57 -8.22 -15.67
N ILE A 141 -8.23 -6.95 -15.86
CA ILE A 141 -9.07 -5.94 -16.49
C ILE A 141 -8.35 -5.47 -17.76
N GLY A 142 -8.88 -5.87 -18.92
CA GLY A 142 -8.18 -5.68 -20.19
C GLY A 142 -6.82 -6.39 -20.21
N ASN A 143 -5.74 -5.61 -20.31
CA ASN A 143 -4.37 -6.12 -20.27
C ASN A 143 -3.70 -5.98 -18.90
N THR A 144 -4.34 -5.32 -17.95
CA THR A 144 -3.77 -5.07 -16.63
C THR A 144 -4.21 -6.14 -15.66
N VAL A 145 -3.24 -6.70 -14.92
CA VAL A 145 -3.47 -7.70 -13.88
C VAL A 145 -3.36 -7.03 -12.51
N HIS A 146 -4.33 -7.27 -11.63
CA HIS A 146 -4.44 -6.70 -10.30
C HIS A 146 -4.17 -7.79 -9.27
N PHE A 147 -3.15 -7.60 -8.43
CA PHE A 147 -2.88 -8.44 -7.27
C PHE A 147 -3.53 -7.84 -6.05
N ILE A 148 -4.62 -8.47 -5.61
CA ILE A 148 -5.43 -8.02 -4.50
C ILE A 148 -5.07 -8.86 -3.27
N ARG A 149 -4.68 -8.19 -2.20
CA ARG A 149 -4.31 -8.86 -0.95
C ARG A 149 -5.54 -9.58 -0.37
N ARG A 150 -5.39 -10.84 0.08
CA ARG A 150 -6.46 -11.57 0.76
C ARG A 150 -6.12 -11.76 2.23
N LEU A 151 -6.54 -10.80 3.06
CA LEU A 151 -6.52 -10.92 4.52
C LEU A 151 -7.62 -11.85 5.01
N LYS A 152 -7.55 -12.26 6.29
CA LYS A 152 -8.63 -13.01 6.93
C LYS A 152 -9.91 -12.17 7.02
N SER A 153 -9.75 -10.87 7.24
CA SER A 153 -10.84 -9.90 7.27
C SER A 153 -10.29 -8.54 6.82
N PRO A 154 -11.08 -7.68 6.16
CA PRO A 154 -10.66 -6.31 5.85
C PRO A 154 -10.31 -5.51 7.12
N ARG A 155 -10.92 -5.88 8.24
CA ARG A 155 -10.66 -5.31 9.58
C ARG A 155 -9.83 -6.25 10.46
N GLU A 156 -9.00 -7.11 9.86
CA GLU A 156 -8.06 -7.94 10.62
C GLU A 156 -7.11 -7.04 11.43
N THR A 157 -7.05 -7.28 12.74
CA THR A 157 -6.26 -6.47 13.68
C THR A 157 -4.88 -7.08 13.90
N ILE A 158 -3.94 -6.26 14.35
CA ILE A 158 -2.67 -6.76 14.89
C ILE A 158 -2.92 -7.19 16.34
N PRO A 159 -2.74 -8.48 16.69
CA PRO A 159 -2.95 -8.95 18.07
C PRO A 159 -1.79 -8.51 18.96
N ASP A 160 -2.08 -8.33 20.26
CA ASP A 160 -1.09 -8.10 21.32
C ASP A 160 -0.07 -6.99 21.01
N ILE A 161 -0.56 -5.86 20.51
CA ILE A 161 0.29 -4.74 20.11
C ILE A 161 1.12 -4.28 21.31
N LYS A 162 2.43 -4.34 21.12
CA LYS A 162 3.43 -3.90 22.07
C LYS A 162 4.43 -3.03 21.35
N GLY A 163 4.81 -1.94 22.00
CA GLY A 163 5.74 -0.97 21.45
C GLY A 163 5.06 0.36 21.17
N TYR A 164 5.65 1.10 20.24
CA TYR A 164 5.40 2.52 20.03
C TYR A 164 5.34 2.83 18.52
N GLY A 165 5.03 1.81 17.71
CA GLY A 165 5.05 1.91 16.25
C GLY A 165 3.94 2.80 15.69
N HIS A 166 2.94 3.15 16.50
CA HIS A 166 1.87 4.08 16.16
C HIS A 166 1.97 5.40 16.93
N THR A 167 2.15 5.33 18.26
CA THR A 167 2.25 6.54 19.10
C THR A 167 3.48 7.39 18.75
N PHE A 168 4.61 6.77 18.39
CA PHE A 168 5.82 7.53 18.04
C PHE A 168 5.62 8.36 16.76
N PRO A 169 5.20 7.79 15.61
CA PRO A 169 4.85 8.61 14.44
C PRO A 169 3.86 9.72 14.76
N GLU A 170 2.80 9.45 15.55
CA GLU A 170 1.81 10.46 15.93
C GLU A 170 2.40 11.61 16.78
N SER A 171 3.45 11.32 17.57
CA SER A 171 4.09 12.32 18.45
C SER A 171 5.25 13.05 17.79
N TYR A 172 5.90 12.45 16.80
CA TYR A 172 7.09 12.98 16.11
C TYR A 172 6.80 13.48 14.69
N THR A 173 5.54 13.49 14.28
CA THR A 173 5.10 14.08 13.03
C THR A 173 3.86 14.94 13.24
N THR A 174 3.68 15.92 12.37
CA THR A 174 2.52 16.83 12.42
C THR A 174 1.82 16.84 11.07
N TRP A 175 0.51 16.59 11.07
CA TRP A 175 -0.32 16.84 9.89
C TRP A 175 -0.42 18.33 9.62
N ASP A 176 -0.30 18.72 8.35
CA ASP A 176 -0.57 20.09 7.94
C ASP A 176 -2.05 20.43 8.09
N ASP A 177 -2.35 21.70 8.35
CA ASP A 177 -3.71 22.20 8.55
C ASP A 177 -4.64 21.86 7.36
N SER A 178 -4.09 21.84 6.13
CA SER A 178 -4.86 21.51 4.94
C SER A 178 -5.32 20.05 4.88
N VAL A 179 -4.69 19.14 5.63
CA VAL A 179 -5.00 17.70 5.64
C VAL A 179 -5.32 17.20 7.06
N GLN A 180 -5.71 18.11 7.95
CA GLN A 180 -6.06 17.80 9.32
C GLN A 180 -7.18 16.75 9.38
N GLY A 181 -7.08 15.83 10.33
CA GLY A 181 -8.02 14.70 10.45
C GLY A 181 -7.64 13.47 9.61
N SER A 182 -6.49 13.50 8.92
CA SER A 182 -5.92 12.33 8.25
C SER A 182 -5.53 11.20 9.22
N SER A 183 -5.61 9.95 8.75
CA SER A 183 -5.21 8.73 9.46
C SER A 183 -4.07 7.96 8.79
N SER A 184 -3.85 8.18 7.49
CA SER A 184 -2.72 7.65 6.74
C SER A 184 -2.55 8.42 5.44
N HIS A 185 -1.33 8.41 4.88
CA HIS A 185 -1.06 8.90 3.54
C HIS A 185 -0.67 7.75 2.62
N GLN A 186 -1.41 7.58 1.55
CA GLN A 186 -1.21 6.56 0.53
C GLN A 186 -0.56 7.18 -0.70
N ARG A 187 0.37 6.44 -1.29
CA ARG A 187 1.03 6.78 -2.54
C ARG A 187 0.89 5.65 -3.54
N VAL A 188 0.69 6.01 -4.80
CA VAL A 188 0.77 5.11 -5.95
C VAL A 188 1.92 5.57 -6.82
N ILE A 189 2.92 4.70 -6.95
CA ILE A 189 4.02 4.89 -7.89
C ILE A 189 3.87 3.96 -9.08
N GLN A 190 4.35 4.41 -10.24
CA GLN A 190 4.58 3.56 -11.40
C GLN A 190 6.09 3.40 -11.60
N TYR A 191 6.54 2.19 -11.90
CA TYR A 191 7.92 1.94 -12.31
C TYR A 191 8.00 0.78 -13.29
N ARG A 192 9.11 0.67 -14.01
CA ARG A 192 9.46 -0.55 -14.75
C ARG A 192 10.22 -1.50 -13.86
N PHE A 193 9.83 -2.78 -13.86
CA PHE A 193 10.57 -3.87 -13.25
C PHE A 193 10.81 -4.97 -14.27
N GLY A 194 12.00 -4.97 -14.86
CA GLY A 194 12.28 -5.72 -16.08
C GLY A 194 11.33 -5.29 -17.20
N GLU A 195 10.59 -6.27 -17.74
CA GLU A 195 9.63 -6.02 -18.83
C GLU A 195 8.24 -5.57 -18.36
N LEU A 196 7.97 -5.59 -17.04
CA LEU A 196 6.66 -5.23 -16.50
C LEU A 196 6.62 -3.74 -16.13
N THR A 197 5.56 -3.06 -16.53
CA THR A 197 5.17 -1.76 -15.98
C THR A 197 4.25 -1.99 -14.78
N CYS A 198 4.74 -1.67 -13.59
CA CYS A 198 4.07 -1.92 -12.32
C CYS A 198 3.53 -0.63 -11.72
N GLN A 199 2.26 -0.62 -11.31
CA GLN A 199 1.70 0.36 -10.39
C GLN A 199 1.64 -0.22 -8.98
N LEU A 200 2.18 0.50 -8.01
CA LEU A 200 2.35 0.04 -6.65
C LEU A 200 1.78 1.04 -5.65
N ARG A 201 0.80 0.59 -4.84
CA ARG A 201 0.27 1.35 -3.70
C ARG A 201 1.03 1.04 -2.41
N PHE A 202 1.35 2.05 -1.61
CA PHE A 202 1.83 1.88 -0.24
C PHE A 202 1.50 3.09 0.65
N GLU A 203 1.53 2.87 1.96
CA GLU A 203 1.46 3.92 2.98
C GLU A 203 2.85 4.52 3.22
N GLY A 204 2.96 5.84 3.22
CA GLY A 204 4.16 6.58 3.64
C GLY A 204 4.02 7.11 5.07
N ASP A 205 5.08 7.00 5.86
CA ASP A 205 5.06 7.37 7.29
C ASP A 205 5.21 8.89 7.51
N GLY A 206 5.82 9.61 6.57
CA GLY A 206 5.98 11.06 6.63
C GLY A 206 6.94 11.61 5.60
N TYR A 207 7.27 12.90 5.74
CA TYR A 207 8.30 13.57 4.94
C TYR A 207 9.22 14.47 5.75
N LEU A 208 10.44 14.65 5.22
CA LEU A 208 11.45 15.56 5.74
C LEU A 208 11.33 16.93 5.05
N PRO A 209 10.94 18.02 5.75
CA PRO A 209 10.75 19.33 5.13
C PRO A 209 12.04 19.91 4.53
N GLU A 210 13.20 19.58 5.09
CA GLU A 210 14.51 20.02 4.60
C GLU A 210 14.92 19.40 3.25
N LYS A 211 14.20 18.37 2.79
CA LYS A 211 14.42 17.73 1.48
C LYS A 211 13.48 18.26 0.38
N ILE A 212 12.71 19.31 0.67
CA ILE A 212 11.82 19.93 -0.31
C ILE A 212 12.50 21.19 -0.85
N ASP A 213 12.82 21.14 -2.15
CA ASP A 213 13.31 22.31 -2.88
C ASP A 213 12.13 23.16 -3.36
N GLY A 214 12.02 24.40 -2.85
CA GLY A 214 11.01 25.36 -3.26
C GLY A 214 9.60 25.09 -2.67
N PRO A 215 8.60 25.91 -3.06
CA PRO A 215 7.24 25.74 -2.57
C PRO A 215 6.62 24.45 -3.11
N LEU A 216 5.88 23.75 -2.27
CA LEU A 216 5.09 22.58 -2.69
C LEU A 216 4.07 22.98 -3.77
N SER A 217 3.91 22.11 -4.78
CA SER A 217 2.92 22.35 -5.83
C SER A 217 1.52 22.05 -5.32
N VAL A 218 0.69 23.10 -5.29
CA VAL A 218 -0.77 22.97 -5.18
C VAL A 218 -1.28 22.75 -6.60
N GLU A 219 -1.27 21.51 -7.07
CA GLU A 219 -1.87 21.18 -8.36
C GLU A 219 -3.40 21.25 -8.26
N LYS A 220 -4.01 22.13 -9.06
CA LYS A 220 -5.46 22.19 -9.22
C LYS A 220 -5.90 21.04 -10.13
N TYR A 221 -6.30 19.92 -9.55
CA TYR A 221 -6.95 18.85 -10.30
C TYR A 221 -8.38 19.26 -10.66
N ALA A 222 -8.83 18.93 -11.86
CA ALA A 222 -10.21 19.21 -12.26
C ALA A 222 -11.17 18.48 -11.30
N ASP A 223 -12.16 19.19 -10.76
CA ASP A 223 -13.26 18.57 -10.05
C ASP A 223 -14.20 17.89 -11.05
N THR A 224 -13.91 16.63 -11.36
CA THR A 224 -14.87 15.73 -11.98
C THR A 224 -15.78 15.10 -10.92
N THR A 225 -16.43 15.93 -10.10
CA THR A 225 -17.65 15.53 -9.39
C THR A 225 -18.83 15.74 -10.33
N ALA A 226 -18.99 14.85 -11.32
CA ALA A 226 -20.19 14.79 -12.13
C ALA A 226 -20.53 13.33 -12.47
N ALA A 227 -21.44 12.77 -11.67
CA ALA A 227 -22.42 11.74 -12.03
C ALA A 227 -21.95 10.63 -13.00
N HIS A 228 -21.43 9.53 -12.44
CA HIS A 228 -21.60 8.22 -13.07
C HIS A 228 -22.55 7.33 -12.25
N CYS A 229 -23.67 7.90 -11.80
CA CYS A 229 -24.84 7.10 -11.45
C CYS A 229 -25.45 6.56 -12.75
N CYS A 230 -25.31 5.25 -12.95
CA CYS A 230 -26.16 4.39 -13.77
C CYS A 230 -26.94 5.09 -14.90
N ARG A 231 -26.35 5.20 -16.11
CA ARG A 231 -27.16 5.21 -17.33
C ARG A 231 -27.59 3.77 -17.62
N GLY A 232 -28.55 3.29 -16.84
CA GLY A 232 -29.42 2.18 -17.24
C GLY A 232 -30.47 2.72 -18.18
N ASP A 233 -30.42 2.24 -19.42
CA ASP A 233 -31.32 2.56 -20.52
C ASP A 233 -32.79 2.34 -20.13
N SER A 234 -33.61 3.37 -20.31
CA SER A 234 -35.05 3.32 -20.09
C SER A 234 -35.73 2.65 -21.29
N GLY A 235 -35.73 1.32 -21.32
CA GLY A 235 -36.55 0.49 -22.20
C GLY A 235 -37.57 -0.28 -21.40
N GLY A 236 -38.83 0.17 -21.41
CA GLY A 236 -39.91 -0.41 -20.62
C GLY A 236 -40.35 -1.80 -21.05
N HIS A 237 -40.74 -2.63 -20.08
CA HIS A 237 -41.94 -3.46 -20.13
C HIS A 237 -42.28 -3.97 -18.72
N ASP A 238 -43.53 -3.70 -18.30
CA ASP A 238 -44.16 -4.19 -17.07
C ASP A 238 -44.22 -5.72 -17.00
N GLY A 239 -44.09 -6.29 -15.81
CA GLY A 239 -44.35 -7.72 -15.60
C GLY A 239 -44.02 -8.31 -14.23
N LEU A 240 -44.94 -8.09 -13.27
CA LEU A 240 -45.34 -8.98 -12.17
C LEU A 240 -44.40 -9.32 -10.98
N LEU A 241 -45.00 -9.07 -9.82
CA LEU A 241 -44.68 -9.46 -8.44
C LEU A 241 -44.53 -10.98 -8.21
N ASN A 242 -43.50 -11.35 -7.44
CA ASN A 242 -43.43 -12.37 -6.37
C ASN A 242 -41.94 -12.71 -6.21
N SER A 243 -41.29 -12.67 -5.05
CA SER A 243 -41.70 -13.16 -3.73
C SER A 243 -40.74 -12.61 -2.67
N LEU A 244 -41.32 -12.20 -1.54
CA LEU A 244 -40.62 -11.75 -0.33
C LEU A 244 -39.84 -12.92 0.30
N ALA A 245 -38.52 -12.79 0.36
CA ALA A 245 -37.69 -13.38 1.40
C ALA A 245 -36.97 -12.24 2.12
N PRO A 246 -37.02 -12.15 3.46
CA PRO A 246 -36.19 -11.21 4.18
C PRO A 246 -34.76 -11.77 4.16
N GLU A 247 -33.93 -11.28 3.25
CA GLU A 247 -32.49 -11.48 3.40
C GLU A 247 -32.03 -10.87 4.73
N PRO A 248 -31.16 -11.56 5.48
CA PRO A 248 -30.64 -11.01 6.72
C PRO A 248 -29.92 -9.72 6.36
N ALA A 249 -30.33 -8.62 7.00
CA ALA A 249 -29.67 -7.33 6.92
C ALA A 249 -28.21 -7.48 7.42
N MET A 250 -27.31 -7.88 6.52
CA MET A 250 -25.91 -7.59 6.67
C MET A 250 -25.80 -6.08 6.64
N THR A 251 -25.33 -5.50 7.74
CA THR A 251 -25.17 -4.06 7.90
C THR A 251 -24.19 -3.55 6.85
N ALA A 252 -24.72 -3.16 5.69
CA ALA A 252 -24.01 -2.50 4.62
C ALA A 252 -23.70 -1.07 5.07
N SER A 253 -22.43 -0.80 5.43
CA SER A 253 -21.90 0.54 5.17
C SER A 253 -21.52 0.59 3.69
N GLY A 254 -22.53 0.65 2.82
CA GLY A 254 -22.41 0.80 1.36
C GLY A 254 -22.27 2.28 0.95
N ALA A 255 -21.63 3.10 1.79
CA ALA A 255 -21.44 4.50 1.49
C ALA A 255 -20.44 4.67 0.32
N PRO A 256 -20.79 5.46 -0.72
CA PRO A 256 -19.90 5.68 -1.85
C PRO A 256 -18.62 6.38 -1.40
N LEU A 257 -17.51 6.10 -2.09
CA LEU A 257 -16.25 6.79 -1.87
C LEU A 257 -16.42 8.30 -2.08
N LYS A 258 -16.07 9.09 -1.06
CA LYS A 258 -16.05 10.56 -1.12
C LYS A 258 -14.62 11.03 -1.33
N ILE A 259 -14.40 11.76 -2.42
CA ILE A 259 -13.11 12.33 -2.79
C ILE A 259 -13.22 13.85 -2.68
N SER A 260 -12.37 14.45 -1.86
CA SER A 260 -12.24 15.91 -1.75
C SER A 260 -10.81 16.35 -2.07
N THR A 261 -10.63 17.63 -2.40
CA THR A 261 -9.33 18.15 -2.82
C THR A 261 -8.70 19.02 -1.74
N ALA A 262 -7.52 18.60 -1.27
CA ALA A 262 -6.77 19.25 -0.20
C ALA A 262 -5.33 18.72 -0.13
N GLY A 263 -4.43 19.47 0.51
CA GLY A 263 -3.01 19.14 0.62
C GLY A 263 -2.20 19.49 -0.62
N SER A 264 -0.93 19.07 -0.63
CA SER A 264 0.02 19.33 -1.72
C SER A 264 0.87 18.09 -1.99
N LYS A 265 1.32 17.94 -3.24
CA LYS A 265 2.13 16.78 -3.63
C LYS A 265 3.55 16.92 -3.09
N VAL A 266 3.89 16.07 -2.12
CA VAL A 266 5.27 15.99 -1.59
C VAL A 266 6.17 15.19 -2.54
N PRO A 267 7.39 15.69 -2.88
CA PRO A 267 8.36 14.94 -3.66
C PRO A 267 8.69 13.58 -3.05
N HIS A 268 8.87 12.56 -3.89
CA HIS A 268 9.16 11.20 -3.42
C HIS A 268 10.49 11.13 -2.65
N ASP A 269 11.48 11.94 -3.03
CA ASP A 269 12.80 12.01 -2.41
C ASP A 269 12.80 12.56 -0.97
N ALA A 270 11.72 13.27 -0.59
CA ALA A 270 11.54 13.80 0.75
C ALA A 270 10.88 12.81 1.72
N LEU A 271 10.36 11.68 1.22
CA LEU A 271 9.65 10.71 2.06
C LEU A 271 10.58 9.88 2.93
N PHE A 272 10.05 9.39 4.05
CA PHE A 272 10.70 8.39 4.88
C PHE A 272 9.76 7.24 5.26
N ASP A 273 10.36 6.06 5.49
CA ASP A 273 9.74 4.96 6.23
C ASP A 273 10.30 5.00 7.66
N LEU A 274 9.53 4.58 8.66
CA LEU A 274 9.86 4.71 10.06
C LEU A 274 9.77 3.37 10.77
N LYS A 275 10.78 3.06 11.59
CA LYS A 275 10.77 1.89 12.47
C LYS A 275 11.17 2.27 13.89
N THR A 276 10.41 1.77 14.86
CA THR A 276 10.77 1.85 16.28
C THR A 276 11.35 0.52 16.76
N ARG A 277 12.35 0.57 17.64
CA ARG A 277 12.91 -0.61 18.32
C ARG A 277 13.24 -0.29 19.77
N SER A 278 13.22 -1.30 20.64
CA SER A 278 13.79 -1.17 21.99
C SER A 278 15.30 -0.91 21.88
N VAL A 279 15.87 -0.09 22.77
CA VAL A 279 17.31 0.15 22.87
C VAL A 279 18.11 -1.15 23.05
N SER A 280 17.51 -2.19 23.64
CA SER A 280 18.12 -3.52 23.74
C SER A 280 18.42 -4.18 22.39
N ARG A 281 17.82 -3.70 21.30
CA ARG A 281 18.03 -4.18 19.93
C ARG A 281 19.13 -3.42 19.20
N LYS A 282 19.65 -2.31 19.75
CA LYS A 282 20.70 -1.48 19.15
C LYS A 282 21.97 -2.24 18.75
N PRO A 283 22.45 -3.27 19.50
CA PRO A 283 23.59 -4.07 19.05
C PRO A 283 23.37 -4.81 17.71
N TYR A 284 22.12 -4.93 17.24
CA TYR A 284 21.74 -5.59 15.99
C TYR A 284 21.28 -4.58 14.91
N GLU A 285 21.69 -3.31 15.01
CA GLU A 285 21.23 -2.24 14.12
C GLU A 285 21.38 -2.57 12.64
N GLU A 286 22.56 -3.01 12.20
CA GLU A 286 22.81 -3.33 10.79
C GLU A 286 21.87 -4.45 10.30
N ALA A 287 21.68 -5.50 11.11
CA ALA A 287 20.73 -6.57 10.78
C ALA A 287 19.27 -6.08 10.76
N ILE A 288 18.91 -5.07 11.57
CA ILE A 288 17.58 -4.45 11.55
C ILE A 288 17.40 -3.66 10.25
N ILE A 289 18.41 -2.89 9.83
CA ILE A 289 18.37 -2.15 8.57
C ILE A 289 18.23 -3.12 7.39
N ASP A 290 19.04 -4.18 7.36
CA ASP A 290 19.03 -5.21 6.30
C ASP A 290 17.66 -5.88 6.12
N GLN A 291 16.93 -6.10 7.22
CA GLN A 291 15.56 -6.66 7.19
C GLN A 291 14.56 -5.74 6.48
N GLU A 292 14.80 -4.43 6.49
CA GLU A 292 13.93 -3.44 5.88
C GLU A 292 14.31 -3.15 4.41
N LEU A 293 15.57 -3.38 3.99
CA LEU A 293 16.07 -3.00 2.66
C LEU A 293 15.21 -3.53 1.50
N ARG A 294 14.69 -4.76 1.61
CA ARG A 294 13.79 -5.34 0.60
C ARG A 294 12.47 -4.57 0.45
N ARG A 295 11.86 -4.18 1.58
CA ARG A 295 10.64 -3.36 1.63
C ARG A 295 10.90 -1.98 1.05
N LEU A 296 12.04 -1.38 1.41
CA LEU A 296 12.46 -0.07 0.92
C LEU A 296 12.77 -0.09 -0.58
N TRP A 297 13.37 -1.18 -1.09
CA TRP A 297 13.58 -1.41 -2.51
C TRP A 297 12.25 -1.49 -3.27
N ILE A 298 11.28 -2.28 -2.82
CA ILE A 298 9.96 -2.38 -3.48
C ILE A 298 9.28 -1.00 -3.58
N ARG A 299 9.36 -0.20 -2.52
CA ARG A 299 8.72 1.12 -2.42
C ARG A 299 9.56 2.26 -2.98
N GLN A 300 10.82 1.99 -3.34
CA GLN A 300 11.82 2.98 -3.73
C GLN A 300 11.94 4.10 -2.68
N MET A 301 11.98 3.75 -1.40
CA MET A 301 12.04 4.72 -0.30
C MET A 301 13.47 5.21 -0.08
N PRO A 302 13.72 6.53 -0.08
CA PRO A 302 15.08 7.08 0.00
C PRO A 302 15.61 7.15 1.44
N THR A 303 14.72 7.18 2.44
CA THR A 303 15.07 7.47 3.83
C THR A 303 14.40 6.47 4.76
N LEU A 304 15.15 5.97 5.75
CA LEU A 304 14.64 5.20 6.89
C LEU A 304 14.92 5.98 8.18
N ILE A 305 13.87 6.27 8.95
CA ILE A 305 14.01 6.73 10.33
C ILE A 305 13.98 5.52 11.25
N LEU A 306 15.08 5.28 11.97
CA LEU A 306 15.19 4.22 12.96
C LEU A 306 15.30 4.84 14.35
N ALA A 307 14.25 4.65 15.15
CA ALA A 307 14.11 5.27 16.47
C ALA A 307 14.19 4.22 17.58
N TYR A 308 15.15 4.37 18.49
CA TYR A 308 15.32 3.49 19.64
C TYR A 308 14.75 4.11 20.90
N HIS A 309 13.97 3.32 21.64
CA HIS A 309 13.39 3.74 22.91
C HIS A 309 13.90 2.92 24.09
N GLU A 310 14.01 3.57 25.24
CA GLU A 310 14.00 2.91 26.54
C GLU A 310 12.65 3.22 27.20
N ARG A 311 11.79 2.20 27.35
CA ARG A 311 10.46 2.34 27.98
C ARG A 311 9.68 3.58 27.47
N GLY A 312 9.55 3.74 26.16
CA GLY A 312 8.78 4.83 25.55
C GLY A 312 9.50 6.18 25.43
N THR A 313 10.68 6.34 26.02
CA THR A 313 11.52 7.54 25.82
C THR A 313 12.52 7.31 24.69
N PHE A 314 12.49 8.16 23.66
CA PHE A 314 13.30 8.03 22.44
C PHE A 314 14.48 9.00 22.43
N ASN A 315 15.64 8.52 22.88
CA ASN A 315 16.87 9.33 22.97
C ASN A 315 17.83 9.11 21.80
N ASP A 316 17.58 8.12 20.94
CA ASP A 316 18.42 7.79 19.80
C ASP A 316 17.55 7.58 18.57
N ILE A 317 17.51 8.61 17.72
CA ILE A 317 16.74 8.62 16.48
C ILE A 317 17.72 8.86 15.34
N LYS A 318 17.76 7.92 14.40
CA LYS A 318 18.63 7.97 13.23
C LYS A 318 17.81 8.23 11.99
N ILE A 319 18.17 9.28 11.25
CA ILE A 319 17.64 9.56 9.92
C ILE A 319 18.68 9.07 8.92
N LEU A 320 18.40 7.96 8.25
CA LEU A 320 19.35 7.27 7.38
C LEU A 320 18.93 7.47 5.93
N ASP A 321 19.82 8.03 5.12
CA ASP A 321 19.73 7.87 3.66
C ASP A 321 20.13 6.44 3.31
N VAL A 322 19.20 5.69 2.70
CA VAL A 322 19.36 4.26 2.44
C VAL A 322 19.55 3.94 0.96
N ARG A 323 19.66 4.94 0.08
CA ARG A 323 19.75 4.71 -1.38
C ARG A 323 20.91 3.77 -1.75
N ASP A 324 22.10 4.03 -1.22
CA ASP A 324 23.28 3.21 -1.50
C ASP A 324 23.15 1.80 -0.92
N ARG A 325 22.55 1.68 0.28
CA ARG A 325 22.29 0.39 0.92
C ARG A 325 21.26 -0.44 0.13
N VAL A 326 20.22 0.20 -0.38
CA VAL A 326 19.21 -0.43 -1.25
C VAL A 326 19.83 -0.86 -2.59
N ALA A 327 20.68 -0.04 -3.19
CA ALA A 327 21.37 -0.37 -4.43
C ALA A 327 22.34 -1.56 -4.23
N GLU A 328 23.06 -1.60 -3.11
CA GLU A 328 23.92 -2.73 -2.76
C GLU A 328 23.10 -3.99 -2.47
N TRP A 329 21.98 -3.86 -1.76
CA TRP A 329 21.05 -4.97 -1.53
C TRP A 329 20.53 -5.55 -2.85
N GLU A 330 20.15 -4.70 -3.82
CA GLU A 330 19.72 -5.14 -5.16
C GLU A 330 20.83 -5.95 -5.83
N ARG A 331 22.07 -5.44 -5.81
CA ARG A 331 23.24 -6.12 -6.39
C ARG A 331 23.45 -7.50 -5.78
N MET A 332 23.37 -7.61 -4.46
CA MET A 332 23.56 -8.85 -3.72
C MET A 332 22.40 -9.85 -3.84
N ASN A 333 21.19 -9.39 -4.22
CA ASN A 333 19.99 -10.22 -4.32
C ASN A 333 19.54 -10.48 -5.78
N THR A 334 20.40 -10.20 -6.77
CA THR A 334 20.08 -10.30 -8.21
C THR A 334 19.37 -11.61 -8.59
N ALA A 335 19.84 -12.76 -8.10
CA ALA A 335 19.24 -14.07 -8.41
C ALA A 335 17.80 -14.17 -7.88
N SER A 336 17.56 -13.78 -6.62
CA SER A 336 16.22 -13.78 -6.03
C SER A 336 15.28 -12.77 -6.70
N ILE A 337 15.81 -11.62 -7.13
CA ILE A 337 15.03 -10.62 -7.88
C ILE A 337 14.63 -11.17 -9.25
N ALA A 338 15.50 -11.92 -9.93
CA ALA A 338 15.17 -12.59 -11.19
C ALA A 338 14.11 -13.69 -11.02
N GLN A 339 14.19 -14.51 -9.96
CA GLN A 339 13.14 -15.48 -9.64
C GLN A 339 11.80 -14.79 -9.37
N PHE A 340 11.84 -13.68 -8.62
CA PHE A 340 10.66 -12.86 -8.34
C PHE A 340 10.04 -12.29 -9.61
N GLN A 341 10.84 -11.71 -10.52
CA GLN A 341 10.35 -11.23 -11.81
C GLN A 341 9.67 -12.35 -12.62
N LYS A 342 10.31 -13.53 -12.72
CA LYS A 342 9.73 -14.70 -13.41
C LYS A 342 8.39 -15.11 -12.81
N LEU A 343 8.28 -15.13 -11.48
CA LEU A 343 7.02 -15.44 -10.80
C LEU A 343 5.92 -14.44 -11.19
N LEU A 344 6.22 -13.14 -11.17
CA LEU A 344 5.26 -12.10 -11.58
C LEU A 344 4.81 -12.31 -13.03
N GLN A 345 5.75 -12.54 -13.95
CA GLN A 345 5.46 -12.79 -15.37
C GLN A 345 4.58 -14.03 -15.57
N ARG A 346 4.86 -15.12 -14.85
CA ARG A 346 4.05 -16.34 -14.90
C ARG A 346 2.62 -16.03 -14.46
N ILE A 347 2.43 -15.39 -13.30
CA ILE A 347 1.09 -15.04 -12.79
C ILE A 347 0.34 -14.13 -13.78
N VAL A 348 1.01 -13.11 -14.33
CA VAL A 348 0.42 -12.21 -15.33
C VAL A 348 0.01 -12.96 -16.60
N SER A 349 0.84 -13.91 -17.06
CA SER A 349 0.55 -14.71 -18.27
C SER A 349 -0.59 -15.71 -18.10
N ILE A 350 -0.74 -16.28 -16.89
CA ILE A 350 -1.74 -17.31 -16.57
C ILE A 350 -3.14 -16.73 -16.49
N CYS A 351 -3.28 -15.48 -16.06
CA CYS A 351 -4.58 -14.86 -15.90
C CYS A 351 -5.22 -14.64 -17.29
N PRO A 352 -6.23 -15.46 -17.68
CA PRO A 352 -6.77 -15.42 -19.03
C PRO A 352 -7.38 -14.04 -19.29
N GLY A 353 -7.10 -13.48 -20.46
CA GLY A 353 -7.78 -12.26 -20.91
C GLY A 353 -9.29 -12.49 -21.01
N PRO A 354 -10.10 -11.43 -20.92
CA PRO A 354 -11.54 -11.58 -21.17
C PRO A 354 -11.74 -12.25 -22.52
N SER A 355 -12.52 -13.33 -22.55
CA SER A 355 -13.08 -13.86 -23.78
C SER A 355 -13.76 -12.70 -24.49
N ARG A 356 -13.38 -12.42 -25.74
CA ARG A 356 -14.08 -11.40 -26.54
C ARG A 356 -15.55 -11.81 -26.59
N TRP A 357 -16.42 -11.04 -25.93
CA TRP A 357 -17.87 -11.19 -26.03
C TRP A 357 -18.36 -10.59 -27.34
#